data_AF-A0A069PAJ6-F1
#
_entry.id   AF-A0A069PAJ6-F1
#
_cell.length_a   1.000
_cell.length_b   1.000
_cell.length_c   1.000
_cell.angle_alpha   90.00
_cell.angle_beta   90.00
_cell.angle_gamma   90.00
#
_symmetry.space_group_name_H-M   'P 1'
#
loop_
_entity.id
_entity.type
_entity.pdbx_description
1 polymer ?
#
loop_
_entity_poly.entity_id
_entity_poly.type
_entity_poly.pdbx_seq_one_letter_code
_entity_poly.pdbx_strand_id
1 'polypeptide(L)'
;MQRHRWPLIASLMTNDGNALRSAALSGAGFVLQPEVLLEDYISEGRLVRVLDAFLAPARQVNPLYLPDPRPRRKLMSLVNWILHRYADEREATGFASAHYQV
;
A
#
# COMPACT_ATOMS: atom_id res chain seq x y z
N MET A 1 18.26 -1.69 17.12
CA MET A 1 17.22 -2.54 16.47
C MET A 1 17.92 -3.52 15.54
N GLN A 2 17.93 -4.81 15.86
CA GLN A 2 18.40 -5.84 14.94
C GLN A 2 17.35 -6.01 13.83
N ARG A 3 17.74 -5.80 12.56
CA ARG A 3 16.91 -6.17 11.41
C ARG A 3 16.97 -7.68 11.27
N HIS A 4 15.96 -8.38 11.75
CA HIS A 4 15.76 -9.78 11.37
C HIS A 4 15.47 -9.82 9.86
N ARG A 5 16.42 -10.35 9.08
CA ARG A 5 16.23 -10.59 7.65
C ARG A 5 15.31 -11.80 7.52
N TRP A 6 14.13 -11.59 6.94
CA TRP A 6 13.27 -12.68 6.52
C TRP A 6 14.06 -13.58 5.55
N PRO A 7 13.94 -14.92 5.65
CA PRO A 7 14.68 -15.83 4.78
C PRO A 7 14.39 -15.54 3.30
N LEU A 8 15.45 -15.52 2.49
CA LEU A 8 15.41 -15.22 1.05
C LEU A 8 14.93 -16.41 0.20
N ILE A 9 14.69 -17.57 0.81
CA ILE A 9 14.16 -18.74 0.11
C ILE A 9 12.64 -18.57 0.00
N ALA A 10 12.19 -18.02 -1.13
CA ALA A 10 10.79 -17.86 -1.45
C ALA A 10 10.35 -18.91 -2.48
N SER A 11 9.18 -19.51 -2.28
CA SER A 11 8.58 -20.45 -3.24
C SER A 11 8.23 -19.77 -4.59
N LEU A 12 8.04 -18.45 -4.57
CA LEU A 12 7.75 -17.63 -5.74
C LEU A 12 8.33 -16.21 -5.55
N MET A 13 8.99 -15.68 -6.57
CA MET A 13 9.43 -14.28 -6.64
C MET A 13 8.89 -13.65 -7.91
N THR A 14 8.15 -12.55 -7.76
CA THR A 14 7.59 -11.77 -8.87
C THR A 14 7.37 -10.33 -8.43
N ASN A 15 7.26 -9.42 -9.39
CA ASN A 15 6.91 -8.02 -9.18
C ASN A 15 5.40 -7.75 -9.36
N ASP A 16 4.59 -8.78 -9.62
CA ASP A 16 3.14 -8.68 -9.79
C ASP A 16 2.39 -9.09 -8.51
N GLY A 17 1.70 -8.14 -7.89
CA GLY A 17 0.90 -8.37 -6.68
C GLY A 17 -0.30 -9.29 -6.91
N ASN A 18 -0.93 -9.27 -8.09
CA ASN A 18 -2.04 -10.17 -8.41
C ASN A 18 -1.55 -11.62 -8.53
N ALA A 19 -0.37 -11.84 -9.14
CA ALA A 19 0.23 -13.15 -9.21
C ALA A 19 0.54 -13.70 -7.81
N LEU A 20 1.09 -12.87 -6.92
CA LEU A 20 1.36 -13.26 -5.52
C LEU A 20 0.07 -13.56 -4.74
N ARG A 21 -0.99 -12.77 -4.94
CA ARG A 21 -2.31 -13.03 -4.35
C ARG A 21 -2.87 -14.38 -4.80
N SER A 22 -2.85 -14.66 -6.10
CA SER A 22 -3.31 -15.94 -6.66
C SER A 22 -2.49 -17.12 -6.14
N ALA A 23 -1.18 -16.94 -5.94
CA ALA A 23 -0.32 -17.95 -5.34
C ALA A 23 -0.70 -18.22 -3.88
N ALA A 24 -0.94 -17.17 -3.08
CA ALA A 24 -1.38 -17.32 -1.69
C ALA A 24 -2.74 -18.04 -1.59
N LEU A 25 -3.71 -17.68 -2.44
CA LEU A 25 -5.01 -18.36 -2.52
C LEU A 25 -4.91 -19.82 -2.94
N SER A 26 -3.87 -20.18 -3.69
CA SER A 26 -3.56 -21.57 -4.08
C SER A 26 -2.74 -22.33 -3.02
N GLY A 27 -2.48 -21.72 -1.86
CA GLY A 27 -1.73 -22.37 -0.78
C GLY A 27 -0.21 -22.35 -0.94
N ALA A 28 0.35 -21.48 -1.78
CA ALA A 28 1.80 -21.41 -2.00
C ALA A 28 2.60 -20.81 -0.82
N GLY A 29 1.92 -20.30 0.21
CA GLY A 29 2.52 -19.81 1.46
C GLY A 29 2.03 -18.41 1.86
N PHE A 30 2.82 -17.74 2.70
CA PHE A 30 2.54 -16.39 3.19
C PHE A 30 2.87 -15.33 2.15
N VAL A 31 2.11 -14.23 2.16
CA VAL A 31 2.35 -13.05 1.33
C VAL A 31 2.19 -11.78 2.16
N LEU A 32 3.02 -10.77 1.88
CA LEU A 32 2.86 -9.42 2.38
C LEU A 32 2.40 -8.54 1.21
N GLN A 33 1.15 -8.08 1.24
CA GLN A 33 0.55 -7.22 0.21
C GLN A 33 -0.22 -6.06 0.85
N PRO A 34 -0.48 -4.98 0.09
CA PRO A 34 -1.47 -3.98 0.47
C PRO A 34 -2.83 -4.63 0.78
N GLU A 35 -3.46 -4.20 1.86
CA GLU A 35 -4.74 -4.75 2.34
C GLU A 35 -5.83 -4.66 1.28
N VAL A 36 -5.88 -3.57 0.52
CA VAL A 36 -6.84 -3.36 -0.59
C VAL A 36 -6.80 -4.47 -1.66
N LEU A 37 -5.68 -5.19 -1.82
CA LEU A 37 -5.62 -6.32 -2.76
C LEU A 37 -6.20 -7.62 -2.19
N LEU A 38 -6.31 -7.73 -0.87
CA LEU A 38 -6.65 -8.95 -0.13
C LEU A 38 -7.97 -8.86 0.65
N GLU A 39 -8.51 -7.65 0.87
CA GLU A 39 -9.65 -7.37 1.75
C GLU A 39 -10.84 -8.29 1.49
N ASP A 40 -11.27 -8.40 0.23
CA ASP A 40 -12.39 -9.26 -0.17
C ASP A 40 -12.14 -10.72 0.25
N TYR A 41 -10.94 -11.24 -0.04
CA TYR A 41 -10.58 -12.63 0.25
C TYR A 41 -10.42 -12.90 1.74
N ILE A 42 -10.03 -11.90 2.52
CA ILE A 42 -10.00 -11.98 3.98
C ILE A 42 -11.43 -11.98 4.53
N SER A 43 -12.30 -11.14 4.00
CA SER A 43 -13.71 -11.07 4.40
C SER A 43 -14.46 -12.38 4.08
N GLU A 44 -14.11 -13.03 2.97
CA GLU A 44 -14.61 -14.34 2.56
C GLU A 44 -14.00 -15.51 3.35
N GLY A 45 -13.03 -15.26 4.24
CA GLY A 45 -12.32 -16.30 4.99
C GLY A 45 -11.39 -17.18 4.16
N ARG A 46 -11.11 -16.80 2.91
CA ARG A 46 -10.18 -17.50 2.01
C ARG A 46 -8.73 -17.17 2.29
N LEU A 47 -8.48 -15.99 2.85
CA LEU A 47 -7.20 -15.57 3.41
C LEU A 47 -7.39 -15.22 4.88
N VAL A 48 -6.34 -15.39 5.67
CA VAL A 48 -6.32 -15.07 7.10
C VAL A 48 -5.13 -14.17 7.38
N ARG A 49 -5.34 -13.11 8.15
CA ARG A 49 -4.27 -12.23 8.64
C ARG A 49 -3.41 -12.98 9.66
N VAL A 50 -2.10 -12.83 9.53
CA VAL A 50 -1.12 -13.41 10.42
C VAL A 50 0.00 -12.42 10.66
N LEU A 51 0.71 -12.56 11.78
CA LEU A 51 1.87 -11.73 12.12
C LEU A 51 1.56 -10.23 12.23
N ASP A 52 0.34 -9.85 12.63
CA ASP A 52 -0.08 -8.44 12.74
C ASP A 52 0.85 -7.61 13.66
N ALA A 53 1.40 -8.25 14.71
CA ALA A 53 2.36 -7.63 15.63
C ALA A 53 3.73 -7.27 15.00
N PHE A 54 4.00 -7.74 13.77
CA PHE A 54 5.25 -7.56 13.05
C PHE A 54 5.12 -6.68 11.81
N LEU A 55 3.95 -6.07 11.60
CA LEU A 55 3.74 -5.16 10.47
C LEU A 55 4.59 -3.90 10.62
N ALA A 56 5.24 -3.51 9.53
CA ALA A 56 5.84 -2.19 9.44
C ALA A 56 4.74 -1.13 9.39
N PRO A 57 5.02 0.12 9.81
CA PRO A 57 4.11 1.23 9.61
C PRO A 57 3.66 1.32 8.15
N ALA A 58 2.38 1.64 7.94
CA ALA A 58 1.82 1.81 6.61
C ALA A 58 2.66 2.82 5.81
N ARG A 59 2.94 2.51 4.54
CA ARG A 59 3.68 3.42 3.66
C ARG A 59 2.75 4.49 3.13
N GLN A 60 3.22 5.73 3.19
CA GLN A 60 2.54 6.87 2.59
C GLN A 60 2.47 6.72 1.07
N VAL A 61 1.27 6.87 0.50
CA VAL A 61 1.05 6.97 -0.95
C VAL A 61 0.90 8.44 -1.30
N ASN A 62 1.69 8.91 -2.26
CA ASN A 62 1.69 10.29 -2.70
C ASN A 62 1.35 10.37 -4.20
N PRO A 63 0.41 11.23 -4.62
CA PRO A 63 0.23 11.53 -6.03
C PRO A 63 1.49 12.22 -6.56
N LEU A 64 2.10 11.65 -7.59
CA LEU A 64 3.26 12.23 -8.26
C LEU A 64 2.83 12.77 -9.62
N TYR A 65 3.11 14.04 -9.86
CA TYR A 65 2.90 14.70 -11.14
C TYR A 65 4.01 15.73 -11.38
N LEU A 66 4.24 16.07 -12.65
CA LEU A 66 5.27 17.04 -13.01
C LEU A 66 4.92 18.43 -12.43
N PRO A 67 5.90 19.18 -11.91
CA PRO A 67 5.71 20.57 -11.54
C PRO A 67 5.19 21.38 -12.75
N ASP A 68 4.08 22.07 -12.56
CA ASP A 68 3.45 22.90 -13.60
C ASP A 68 3.20 24.31 -13.03
N PRO A 69 3.88 25.35 -13.53
CA PRO A 69 3.64 26.73 -13.13
C PRO A 69 2.21 27.23 -13.41
N ARG A 70 1.47 26.57 -14.32
CA ARG A 70 0.06 26.85 -14.63
C ARG A 70 -0.74 25.55 -14.60
N PRO A 71 -0.98 24.99 -13.40
CA PRO A 71 -1.52 23.65 -13.26
C PRO A 71 -2.89 23.53 -13.93
N ARG A 72 -3.00 22.55 -14.84
CA ARG A 72 -4.22 22.31 -15.62
C ARG A 72 -5.40 22.01 -14.69
N ARG A 73 -6.54 22.69 -14.89
CA ARG A 73 -7.76 22.49 -14.08
C ARG A 73 -8.17 21.03 -13.95
N LYS A 74 -8.13 20.26 -15.05
CA LYS A 74 -8.45 18.82 -15.03
C LYS A 74 -7.55 18.01 -14.10
N LEU A 75 -6.23 18.28 -14.10
CA LEU A 75 -5.27 17.62 -13.22
C LEU A 75 -5.55 17.98 -11.76
N MET A 76 -5.70 19.28 -11.47
CA MET A 76 -5.98 19.73 -10.10
C MET A 76 -7.33 19.23 -9.58
N SER A 77 -8.36 19.16 -10.41
CA SER A 77 -9.64 18.56 -10.04
C SER A 77 -9.48 17.09 -9.66
N LEU A 78 -8.70 16.31 -10.43
CA LEU A 78 -8.42 14.90 -10.10
C LEU A 78 -7.61 14.78 -8.81
N VAL A 79 -6.53 15.56 -8.65
CA VAL A 79 -5.70 15.55 -7.44
C VAL A 79 -6.55 15.90 -6.23
N ASN A 80 -7.32 16.98 -6.30
CA ASN A 80 -8.22 17.38 -5.21
C ASN A 80 -9.24 16.28 -4.91
N TRP A 81 -9.85 15.67 -5.93
CA TRP A 81 -10.79 14.58 -5.73
C TRP A 81 -10.13 13.38 -5.00
N ILE A 82 -8.93 12.97 -5.40
CA ILE A 82 -8.16 11.90 -4.72
C ILE A 82 -7.90 12.32 -3.26
N LEU A 83 -7.39 13.53 -3.04
CA LEU A 83 -7.05 14.00 -1.69
C LEU A 83 -8.28 14.07 -0.77
N HIS A 84 -9.46 14.43 -1.28
CA HIS A 84 -10.71 14.43 -0.51
C HIS A 84 -11.21 13.00 -0.26
N ARG A 85 -11.14 12.12 -1.27
CA ARG A 85 -11.63 10.74 -1.19
C ARG A 85 -10.88 9.90 -0.15
N TYR A 86 -9.60 10.22 0.07
CA TYR A 86 -8.70 9.51 0.97
C TYR A 86 -8.20 10.41 2.12
N ALA A 87 -8.90 11.52 2.43
CA ALA A 87 -8.49 12.46 3.47
C ALA A 87 -8.43 11.83 4.86
N ASP A 88 -9.39 10.97 5.20
CA ASP A 88 -9.51 10.35 6.52
C ASP A 88 -8.44 9.26 6.76
N GLU A 89 -7.94 8.63 5.69
CA GLU A 89 -6.81 7.69 5.75
C GLU A 89 -5.48 8.40 6.07
N ARG A 90 -5.45 9.74 5.99
CA ARG A 90 -4.27 10.56 6.32
C ARG A 90 -4.11 10.81 7.82
N GLU A 91 -5.20 10.76 8.60
CA GLU A 91 -5.14 10.91 10.06
C GLU A 91 -4.67 9.61 10.73
N ALA A 92 -5.08 8.44 10.22
CA ALA A 92 -4.61 7.13 10.71
C ALA A 92 -3.13 6.84 10.36
N THR A 93 -2.58 7.51 9.33
CA THR A 93 -1.24 7.22 8.78
C THR A 93 -0.20 8.29 9.13
N GLY A 94 -0.50 9.24 10.02
CA GLY A 94 0.50 10.19 10.54
C GLY A 94 1.06 11.13 9.47
N PHE A 95 0.20 11.81 8.71
CA PHE A 95 0.60 12.88 7.78
C PHE A 95 0.95 14.20 8.49
N ALA A 96 1.80 14.16 9.52
CA ALA A 96 2.36 15.37 10.12
C ALA A 96 3.60 15.83 9.31
N SER A 97 3.38 16.88 8.51
CA SER A 97 4.36 17.91 8.16
C SER A 97 5.67 17.48 7.51
N ALA A 98 5.62 17.22 6.20
CA ALA A 98 6.74 17.58 5.32
C ALA A 98 6.40 18.94 4.69
N HIS A 99 6.89 20.02 5.30
CA HIS A 99 7.01 21.30 4.64
C HIS A 99 7.88 21.12 3.40
N TYR A 100 7.27 21.08 2.22
CA TYR A 100 8.00 21.20 0.97
C TYR A 100 8.18 22.69 0.71
N GLN A 101 9.32 23.23 1.16
CA GLN A 101 9.81 24.50 0.60
C GLN A 101 10.40 24.19 -0.78
N VAL A 102 9.97 25.00 -1.75
CA VAL A 102 10.52 25.10 -3.10
C VAL A 102 11.97 25.53 -3.05
#